data_AF-A0A926Z9W6-F1
#
_entry.id   AF-A0A926Z9W6-F1
#
_cell.length_a   1.000
_cell.length_b   1.000
_cell.length_c   1.000
_cell.angle_alpha   90.00
_cell.angle_beta   90.00
_cell.angle_gamma   90.00
#
_symmetry.space_group_name_H-M   'P 1'
#
loop_
_entity.id
_entity.type
_entity.pdbx_description
1 polymer ?
#
loop_
_entity_poly.entity_id
_entity_poly.type
_entity_poly.pdbx_seq_one_letter_code
_entity_poly.pdbx_strand_id
1 'polypeptide(L)'
;MISKLSRLSLMVALLLGCLGQVPTVAAPATVQTRDARAWVNVRTNPSTSASVAYMGRGGDRIETLRETRGNDGFTWHYVRFESGAEGWLQGDLIRHLASNPGSTIQSGIYWVGPQGMGLRVEGSRYQSYDEEGAQPWRPISELRAVREGVVFDGSQYWCLSTLPMPRSGLATCTASGWVQAGR
;
A
#
# COMPACT_ATOMS: atom_id res chain seq x y z
N MET A 1 69.25 -28.55 10.46
CA MET A 1 67.97 -28.89 11.12
C MET A 1 67.36 -27.60 11.64
N ILE A 2 66.01 -27.51 11.64
CA ILE A 2 65.17 -26.37 12.09
C ILE A 2 65.11 -25.21 11.09
N SER A 3 63.99 -24.66 10.64
CA SER A 3 62.63 -25.13 10.31
C SER A 3 62.00 -23.93 9.58
N LYS A 4 61.41 -24.12 8.39
CA LYS A 4 60.68 -23.09 7.65
C LYS A 4 59.45 -22.65 8.45
N LEU A 5 59.33 -21.36 8.77
CA LEU A 5 58.06 -20.76 9.21
C LEU A 5 57.59 -19.76 8.15
N SER A 6 56.64 -20.26 7.37
CA SER A 6 55.73 -19.54 6.49
C SER A 6 54.96 -18.46 7.26
N ARG A 7 54.84 -17.26 6.67
CA ARG A 7 53.81 -16.28 7.00
C ARG A 7 53.17 -15.75 5.72
N LEU A 8 52.34 -16.61 5.11
CA LEU A 8 51.08 -16.24 4.42
C LEU A 8 50.18 -15.50 5.44
N SER A 9 49.25 -14.60 5.15
CA SER A 9 48.56 -14.08 3.96
C SER A 9 47.82 -12.81 4.45
N LEU A 10 47.93 -11.66 3.77
CA LEU A 10 46.91 -11.04 2.92
C LEU A 10 45.60 -10.56 3.61
N MET A 11 45.44 -9.22 3.56
CA MET A 11 44.21 -8.43 3.41
C MET A 11 43.12 -8.45 4.49
N VAL A 12 43.09 -7.32 5.22
CA VAL A 12 41.94 -6.41 5.43
C VAL A 12 40.57 -7.01 5.16
N ALA A 13 39.81 -7.22 6.23
CA ALA A 13 38.39 -7.47 6.19
C ALA A 13 37.66 -6.28 5.53
N LEU A 14 37.21 -6.44 4.28
CA LEU A 14 36.13 -5.61 3.75
C LEU A 14 34.85 -6.04 4.49
N LEU A 15 34.41 -5.19 5.42
CA LEU A 15 33.02 -5.09 5.84
C LEU A 15 32.17 -4.70 4.62
N LEU A 16 31.88 -5.66 3.74
CA LEU A 16 30.90 -5.48 2.68
C LEU A 16 29.54 -5.41 3.36
N GLY A 17 28.95 -4.22 3.25
CA GLY A 17 27.78 -3.80 3.99
C GLY A 17 26.66 -4.83 4.03
N CYS A 18 25.99 -4.85 5.17
CA CYS A 18 24.62 -5.29 5.26
C CYS A 18 23.83 -4.50 4.21
N LEU A 19 23.67 -5.05 3.00
CA LEU A 19 22.61 -4.62 2.10
C LEU A 19 21.34 -5.05 2.81
N GLY A 20 20.82 -4.15 3.64
CA GLY A 20 19.44 -4.21 4.07
C GLY A 20 18.63 -4.35 2.80
N GLN A 21 18.18 -5.57 2.53
CA GLN A 21 17.18 -5.83 1.53
C GLN A 21 15.98 -5.02 2.03
N VAL A 22 15.76 -3.87 1.41
CA VAL A 22 14.55 -3.10 1.63
C VAL A 22 13.40 -4.10 1.49
N PRO A 23 12.54 -4.27 2.51
CA PRO A 23 11.39 -5.13 2.36
C PRO A 23 10.64 -4.56 1.17
N THR A 24 10.62 -5.35 0.11
CA THR A 24 9.81 -5.08 -1.06
C THR A 24 8.37 -5.19 -0.60
N VAL A 25 7.80 -4.07 -0.19
CA VAL A 25 6.42 -4.00 0.29
C VAL A 25 5.53 -4.27 -0.92
N ALA A 26 4.84 -5.41 -0.90
CA ALA A 26 3.77 -5.67 -1.84
C ALA A 26 2.71 -4.58 -1.67
N ALA A 27 2.42 -3.82 -2.73
CA ALA A 27 1.44 -2.74 -2.69
C ALA A 27 0.17 -3.14 -3.46
N PRO A 28 -1.04 -2.95 -2.89
CA PRO A 28 -2.27 -3.32 -3.55
C PRO A 28 -2.56 -2.36 -4.72
N ALA A 29 -3.03 -2.92 -5.83
CA ALA A 29 -3.38 -2.16 -7.02
C ALA A 29 -4.54 -2.82 -7.78
N THR A 30 -5.02 -2.12 -8.81
CA THR A 30 -5.96 -2.65 -9.79
C THR A 30 -5.39 -2.47 -11.19
N VAL A 31 -5.68 -3.42 -12.09
CA VAL A 31 -5.43 -3.23 -13.51
C VAL A 31 -6.35 -2.13 -14.02
N GLN A 32 -5.79 -1.15 -14.73
CA GLN A 32 -6.55 -0.09 -15.39
C GLN A 32 -6.42 -0.17 -16.90
N THR A 33 -7.53 0.08 -17.56
CA THR A 33 -7.68 0.12 -19.01
C THR A 33 -8.67 1.22 -19.36
N ARG A 34 -8.66 1.71 -20.61
CA ARG A 34 -9.68 2.67 -21.07
C ARG A 34 -11.08 2.06 -21.02
N ASP A 35 -11.20 0.79 -21.40
CA ASP A 35 -12.43 0.01 -21.29
C ASP A 35 -12.27 -1.06 -20.21
N ALA A 36 -13.12 -1.03 -19.17
CA ALA A 36 -12.99 -1.92 -18.01
C ALA A 36 -13.06 -3.43 -18.34
N ARG A 37 -13.47 -3.82 -19.55
CA ARG A 37 -13.50 -5.22 -20.02
C ARG A 37 -12.36 -5.58 -20.96
N ALA A 38 -11.48 -4.64 -21.26
CA ALA A 38 -10.32 -4.88 -22.13
C ALA A 38 -9.34 -5.83 -21.45
N TRP A 39 -8.70 -6.66 -22.27
CA TRP A 39 -7.63 -7.55 -21.86
C TRP A 39 -6.29 -6.82 -21.83
N VAL A 40 -5.42 -7.22 -20.91
CA VAL A 40 -4.03 -6.76 -20.81
C VAL A 40 -3.08 -7.94 -20.84
N ASN A 41 -1.90 -7.73 -21.43
CA ASN A 41 -0.84 -8.72 -21.46
C ASN A 41 0.06 -8.57 -20.23
N VAL A 42 0.21 -9.68 -19.50
CA VAL A 42 1.19 -9.81 -18.43
C VAL A 42 2.34 -10.65 -18.99
N ARG A 43 3.56 -10.13 -18.92
CA ARG A 43 4.70 -10.63 -19.69
C ARG A 43 5.74 -11.32 -18.84
N THR A 44 6.54 -12.19 -19.46
CA THR A 44 7.63 -12.91 -18.79
C THR A 44 8.80 -12.01 -18.39
N ASN A 45 8.96 -10.85 -19.05
CA ASN A 45 10.02 -9.86 -18.80
C ASN A 45 9.48 -8.42 -18.96
N PRO A 46 10.14 -7.38 -18.40
CA PRO A 46 9.70 -5.99 -18.47
C PRO A 46 10.04 -5.36 -19.83
N SER A 47 9.39 -5.86 -20.88
CA SER A 47 9.54 -5.41 -22.25
C SER A 47 8.29 -5.70 -23.06
N THR A 48 7.88 -4.77 -23.92
CA THR A 48 6.77 -4.97 -24.87
C THR A 48 7.03 -6.09 -25.90
N SER A 49 8.30 -6.50 -26.10
CA SER A 49 8.68 -7.62 -26.96
C SER A 49 8.72 -8.99 -26.25
N ALA A 50 8.60 -9.03 -24.92
CA ALA A 50 8.65 -10.29 -24.17
C ALA A 50 7.39 -11.13 -24.39
N SER A 51 7.50 -12.46 -24.23
CA SER A 51 6.35 -13.36 -24.35
C SER A 51 5.28 -13.06 -23.31
N VAL A 52 4.01 -13.32 -23.67
CA VAL A 52 2.87 -13.18 -22.76
C VAL A 52 2.84 -14.41 -21.85
N ALA A 53 2.94 -14.18 -20.53
CA ALA A 53 2.86 -15.21 -19.50
C ALA A 53 1.41 -15.44 -19.03
N TYR A 54 0.61 -14.37 -19.00
CA TYR A 54 -0.76 -14.39 -18.53
C TYR A 54 -1.58 -13.25 -19.18
N MET A 55 -2.90 -13.38 -19.18
CA MET A 55 -3.81 -12.32 -19.63
C MET A 55 -4.74 -11.92 -18.48
N GLY A 56 -4.68 -10.65 -18.09
CA GLY A 56 -5.59 -10.05 -17.11
C GLY A 56 -6.64 -9.18 -17.77
N ARG A 57 -7.59 -8.67 -17.00
CA ARG A 57 -8.61 -7.71 -17.44
C ARG A 57 -8.53 -6.42 -16.64
N GLY A 58 -9.04 -5.34 -17.24
CA GLY A 58 -9.33 -4.11 -16.50
C GLY A 58 -10.18 -4.41 -15.26
N GLY A 59 -9.81 -3.79 -14.13
CA GLY A 59 -10.48 -3.99 -12.84
C GLY A 59 -9.95 -5.13 -11.99
N ASP A 60 -9.13 -6.04 -12.54
CA ASP A 60 -8.55 -7.14 -11.76
C ASP A 60 -7.72 -6.61 -10.59
N ARG A 61 -7.88 -7.21 -9.42
CA ARG A 61 -7.06 -6.92 -8.23
C ARG A 61 -5.71 -7.60 -8.35
N ILE A 62 -4.67 -6.84 -8.03
CA ILE A 62 -3.28 -7.29 -8.09
C ILE A 62 -2.49 -6.73 -6.91
N GLU A 63 -1.35 -7.35 -6.63
CA GLU A 63 -0.31 -6.81 -5.77
C GLU A 63 0.92 -6.52 -6.61
N THR A 64 1.46 -5.29 -6.51
CA THR A 64 2.74 -4.96 -7.13
C THR A 64 3.86 -5.40 -6.21
N LEU A 65 4.64 -6.36 -6.68
CA LEU A 65 5.75 -6.96 -5.95
C LEU A 65 7.06 -6.28 -6.30
N ARG A 66 7.37 -5.96 -7.55
CA ARG A 66 8.65 -5.27 -7.88
C ARG A 66 8.42 -4.19 -8.90
N GLU A 67 9.37 -3.27 -9.02
CA GLU A 67 9.41 -2.26 -10.07
C GLU A 67 10.77 -2.31 -10.77
N THR A 68 10.78 -2.08 -12.08
CA THR A 68 11.99 -1.85 -12.85
C THR A 68 11.72 -0.97 -14.06
N ARG A 69 12.77 -0.35 -14.58
CA ARG A 69 12.71 0.36 -15.86
C ARG A 69 13.09 -0.62 -16.98
N GLY A 70 12.18 -0.81 -17.93
CA GLY A 70 12.40 -1.64 -19.11
C GLY A 70 13.34 -0.95 -20.11
N ASN A 71 13.99 -1.76 -20.96
CA ASN A 71 14.83 -1.24 -22.05
C ASN A 71 14.02 -0.48 -23.12
N ASP A 72 12.69 -0.64 -23.10
CA ASP A 72 11.74 0.10 -23.93
C ASP A 72 11.34 1.46 -23.34
N GLY A 73 11.93 1.86 -22.21
CA GLY A 73 11.72 3.17 -21.59
C GLY A 73 10.49 3.26 -20.69
N PHE A 74 9.71 2.20 -20.58
CA PHE A 74 8.56 2.13 -19.68
C PHE A 74 8.97 1.67 -18.28
N THR A 75 8.20 2.08 -17.27
CA THR A 75 8.24 1.46 -15.95
C THR A 75 7.38 0.19 -15.98
N TRP A 76 7.91 -0.89 -15.43
CA TRP A 76 7.25 -2.19 -15.37
C TRP A 76 7.17 -2.64 -13.91
N HIS A 77 6.06 -3.27 -13.56
CA HIS A 77 5.88 -3.87 -12.25
C HIS A 77 5.74 -5.39 -12.37
N TYR A 78 6.46 -6.11 -11.52
CA TYR A 78 6.20 -7.54 -11.33
C TYR A 78 4.99 -7.65 -10.39
N VAL A 79 3.92 -8.27 -10.84
CA VAL A 79 2.63 -8.30 -10.14
C VAL A 79 2.18 -9.71 -9.86
N ARG A 80 1.33 -9.87 -8.85
CA ARG A 80 0.61 -11.11 -8.53
C ARG A 80 -0.89 -10.86 -8.56
N PHE A 81 -1.62 -11.71 -9.27
CA PHE A 81 -3.09 -11.71 -9.30
C PHE A 81 -3.66 -12.54 -8.15
N GLU A 82 -4.94 -12.33 -7.82
CA GLU A 82 -5.65 -13.15 -6.82
C GLU A 82 -5.69 -14.65 -7.19
N SER A 83 -5.64 -14.97 -8.48
CA SER A 83 -5.53 -16.33 -9.00
C SER A 83 -4.18 -17.00 -8.70
N GLY A 84 -3.19 -16.25 -8.21
CA GLY A 84 -1.81 -16.68 -8.04
C GLY A 84 -0.94 -16.55 -9.30
N ALA A 85 -1.50 -16.10 -10.43
CA ALA A 85 -0.72 -15.81 -11.63
C ALA A 85 0.22 -14.63 -11.39
N GLU A 86 1.45 -14.70 -11.90
CA GLU A 86 2.45 -13.64 -11.76
C GLU A 86 3.11 -13.28 -13.09
N GLY A 87 3.61 -12.04 -13.17
CA GLY A 87 4.45 -11.58 -14.29
C GLY A 87 4.58 -10.06 -14.34
N TRP A 88 5.15 -9.55 -15.44
CA TRP A 88 5.40 -8.14 -15.64
C TRP A 88 4.25 -7.42 -16.34
N LEU A 89 3.72 -6.39 -15.70
CA LEU A 89 2.70 -5.50 -16.24
C LEU A 89 3.26 -4.09 -16.38
N GLN A 90 2.99 -3.44 -17.51
CA GLN A 90 3.44 -2.07 -17.76
C GLN A 90 2.75 -1.11 -16.78
N GLY A 91 3.51 -0.16 -16.21
CA GLY A 91 3.04 0.71 -15.12
C GLY A 91 1.82 1.57 -15.47
N ASP A 92 1.68 2.00 -16.72
CA ASP A 92 0.51 2.79 -17.16
C ASP A 92 -0.81 1.99 -17.06
N LEU A 93 -0.74 0.66 -17.02
CA LEU A 93 -1.88 -0.23 -16.83
C LEU A 93 -2.15 -0.53 -15.36
N ILE A 94 -1.49 0.16 -14.43
CA ILE A 94 -1.62 -0.06 -12.99
C ILE A 94 -2.18 1.19 -12.32
N ARG A 95 -3.32 1.02 -11.67
CA ARG A 95 -3.83 1.99 -10.71
C ARG A 95 -3.55 1.49 -9.32
N HIS A 96 -2.52 2.07 -8.69
CA HIS A 96 -2.25 1.83 -7.28
C HIS A 96 -3.47 2.24 -6.45
N LEU A 97 -3.93 1.33 -5.60
CA LEU A 97 -4.90 1.69 -4.57
C LEU A 97 -4.09 2.47 -3.54
N ALA A 98 -4.41 3.75 -3.37
CA ALA A 98 -3.58 4.69 -2.62
C ALA A 98 -3.17 4.13 -1.25
N SER A 99 -1.93 3.66 -1.14
CA SER A 99 -1.09 3.86 0.02
C SER A 99 -0.27 5.11 -0.27
N ASN A 100 -0.88 6.28 -0.09
CA ASN A 100 -0.15 7.54 -0.19
C ASN A 100 1.12 7.41 0.69
N PRO A 101 2.35 7.50 0.15
CA PRO A 101 3.57 7.27 0.94
C PRO A 101 3.86 8.33 2.01
N GLY A 102 2.95 9.30 2.20
CA GLY A 102 2.90 10.25 3.32
C GLY A 102 1.57 10.25 4.09
N SER A 103 0.65 9.33 3.78
CA SER A 103 -0.59 9.12 4.55
C SER A 103 -0.83 7.64 4.77
N THR A 104 0.16 6.98 5.38
CA THR A 104 -0.09 5.71 6.07
C THR A 104 -1.24 5.94 7.04
N ILE A 105 -2.29 5.13 6.93
CA ILE A 105 -3.39 5.16 7.88
C ILE A 105 -2.78 4.87 9.27
N GLN A 106 -2.80 5.88 10.13
CA GLN A 106 -2.19 5.78 11.45
C GLN A 106 -3.01 4.81 12.31
N SER A 107 -2.33 3.95 13.08
CA SER A 107 -3.03 3.15 14.07
C SER A 107 -3.60 4.06 15.15
N GLY A 108 -4.78 3.72 15.67
CA GLY A 108 -5.47 4.55 16.65
C GLY A 108 -6.98 4.51 16.51
N ILE A 109 -7.62 5.45 17.19
CA ILE A 109 -9.07 5.56 17.23
C ILE A 109 -9.50 6.72 16.36
N TYR A 110 -10.41 6.45 15.44
CA TYR A 110 -11.03 7.41 14.57
C TYR A 110 -12.49 7.57 14.94
N TRP A 111 -13.01 8.78 14.74
CA TRP A 111 -14.39 9.14 15.06
C TRP A 111 -15.01 9.89 13.88
N VAL A 112 -16.31 9.73 13.69
CA VAL A 112 -17.08 10.52 12.71
C VAL A 112 -17.55 11.86 13.32
N GLY A 113 -17.72 11.92 14.64
CA GLY A 113 -18.28 13.05 15.36
C GLY A 113 -18.96 12.62 16.67
N PRO A 114 -20.03 13.30 17.13
CA PRO A 114 -20.63 13.07 18.45
C PRO A 114 -21.45 11.78 18.60
N GLN A 115 -21.61 10.99 17.54
CA GLN A 115 -22.61 9.92 17.44
C GLN A 115 -22.18 8.57 18.05
N GLY A 116 -21.18 8.52 18.93
CA GLY A 116 -20.74 7.26 19.58
C GLY A 116 -20.09 6.22 18.67
N MET A 117 -20.11 6.41 17.35
CA MET A 117 -19.47 5.53 16.37
C MET A 117 -17.97 5.78 16.29
N GLY A 118 -17.20 4.71 16.43
CA GLY A 118 -15.74 4.75 16.31
C GLY A 118 -15.18 3.68 15.38
N LEU A 119 -13.96 3.93 14.94
CA LEU A 119 -13.20 3.02 14.10
C LEU A 119 -11.81 2.86 14.72
N ARG A 120 -11.43 1.62 15.02
CA ARG A 120 -10.10 1.29 15.56
C ARG A 120 -9.23 0.71 14.46
N VAL A 121 -8.07 1.30 14.25
CA VAL A 121 -7.04 0.79 13.33
C VAL A 121 -5.89 0.18 14.12
N GLU A 122 -5.50 -1.02 13.75
CA GLU A 122 -4.32 -1.72 14.28
C GLU A 122 -3.54 -2.40 13.15
N GLY A 123 -2.33 -1.95 12.89
CA GLY A 123 -1.48 -2.54 11.86
C GLY A 123 -2.17 -2.54 10.49
N SER A 124 -2.44 -3.73 9.94
CA SER A 124 -3.06 -3.91 8.62
C SER A 124 -4.57 -4.20 8.67
N ARG A 125 -5.25 -3.92 9.78
CA ARG A 125 -6.68 -4.20 9.98
C ARG A 125 -7.40 -3.07 10.71
N TYR A 126 -8.72 -3.04 10.59
CA TYR A 126 -9.57 -2.14 11.34
C TYR A 126 -10.85 -2.85 11.82
N GLN A 127 -11.49 -2.31 12.84
CA GLN A 127 -12.86 -2.69 13.21
C GLN A 127 -13.64 -1.42 13.54
N SER A 128 -14.91 -1.39 13.15
CA SER A 128 -15.85 -0.36 13.60
C SER A 128 -16.54 -0.82 14.88
N TYR A 129 -17.00 0.14 15.67
CA TYR A 129 -17.81 -0.13 16.84
C TYR A 129 -18.80 1.01 17.07
N ASP A 130 -19.92 0.67 17.67
CA ASP A 130 -20.99 1.58 18.06
C ASP A 130 -21.52 1.16 19.45
N GLU A 131 -22.72 1.59 19.81
CA GLU A 131 -23.36 1.25 21.08
C GLU A 131 -23.75 -0.23 21.20
N GLU A 132 -23.87 -0.94 20.07
CA GLU A 132 -24.20 -2.37 20.03
C GLU A 132 -22.95 -3.26 20.16
N GLY A 133 -21.76 -2.66 19.98
CA GLY A 133 -20.47 -3.31 20.21
C GLY A 133 -19.52 -3.20 19.03
N ALA A 134 -18.48 -4.04 19.03
CA ALA A 134 -17.47 -4.05 17.98
C ALA A 134 -17.83 -5.04 16.87
N GLN A 135 -17.72 -4.57 15.63
CA GLN A 135 -17.83 -5.39 14.43
C GLN A 135 -16.55 -6.24 14.24
N PRO A 136 -16.59 -7.31 13.44
CA PRO A 136 -15.40 -8.10 13.12
C PRO A 136 -14.29 -7.28 12.45
N TRP A 137 -13.05 -7.73 12.64
CA TRP A 137 -11.88 -7.12 11.98
C TRP A 137 -11.95 -7.28 10.46
N ARG A 138 -11.70 -6.18 9.76
CA ARG A 138 -11.66 -6.05 8.30
C ARG A 138 -10.27 -5.58 7.85
N PRO A 139 -9.86 -5.90 6.62
CA PRO A 139 -8.56 -5.48 6.10
C PRO A 139 -8.50 -3.96 5.90
N ILE A 140 -7.39 -3.33 6.28
CA ILE A 140 -7.22 -1.86 6.19
C ILE A 140 -7.26 -1.34 4.75
N SER A 141 -7.07 -2.21 3.76
CA SER A 141 -7.14 -1.89 2.32
C SER A 141 -8.53 -1.45 1.86
N GLU A 142 -9.57 -1.67 2.67
CA GLU A 142 -10.92 -1.15 2.43
C GLU A 142 -11.07 0.32 2.83
N LEU A 143 -10.14 0.85 3.63
CA LEU A 143 -10.09 2.26 3.96
C LEU A 143 -9.21 3.01 2.95
N ARG A 144 -9.68 4.17 2.53
CA ARG A 144 -8.91 5.11 1.72
C ARG A 144 -8.36 6.21 2.60
N ALA A 145 -7.03 6.35 2.66
CA ALA A 145 -6.41 7.52 3.27
C ALA A 145 -6.73 8.78 2.43
N VAL A 146 -7.31 9.79 3.06
CA VAL A 146 -7.65 11.07 2.41
C VAL A 146 -6.52 12.07 2.64
N ARG A 147 -6.09 12.19 3.89
CA ARG A 147 -4.95 12.99 4.35
C ARG A 147 -4.47 12.44 5.69
N GLU A 148 -3.42 13.04 6.25
CA GLU A 148 -2.94 12.66 7.58
C GLU A 148 -4.08 12.69 8.61
N GLY A 149 -4.29 11.56 9.29
CA GLY A 149 -5.34 11.37 10.30
C GLY A 149 -6.77 11.35 9.75
N VAL A 150 -7.02 11.37 8.45
CA VAL A 150 -8.37 11.30 7.87
C VAL A 150 -8.49 10.15 6.89
N VAL A 151 -9.46 9.26 7.12
CA VAL A 151 -9.75 8.12 6.25
C VAL A 151 -11.20 8.13 5.79
N PHE A 152 -11.47 7.46 4.68
CA PHE A 152 -12.79 7.26 4.11
C PHE A 152 -13.06 5.77 3.90
N ASP A 153 -14.18 5.27 4.41
CA ASP A 153 -14.52 3.83 4.35
C ASP A 153 -15.41 3.44 3.16
N GLY A 154 -15.72 4.40 2.28
CA GLY A 154 -16.68 4.23 1.18
C GLY A 154 -18.01 4.95 1.41
N SER A 155 -18.34 5.27 2.67
CA SER A 155 -19.59 5.94 3.06
C SER A 155 -19.32 7.26 3.78
N GLN A 156 -18.42 7.27 4.76
CA GLN A 156 -18.18 8.43 5.62
C GLN A 156 -16.69 8.67 5.91
N TYR A 157 -16.41 9.87 6.39
CA TYR A 157 -15.07 10.28 6.79
C TYR A 157 -14.85 10.01 8.28
N TRP A 158 -13.67 9.52 8.60
CA TRP A 158 -13.25 9.22 9.96
C TRP A 158 -11.97 9.97 10.27
N CYS A 159 -11.98 10.69 11.39
CA CYS A 159 -10.88 11.54 11.80
C CYS A 159 -10.22 10.96 13.03
N LEU A 160 -8.90 10.86 13.02
CA LEU A 160 -8.12 10.38 14.15
C LEU A 160 -8.40 11.27 15.36
N SER A 161 -8.60 10.64 16.50
CA SER A 161 -8.98 11.30 17.76
C SER A 161 -7.95 12.32 18.24
N THR A 162 -6.69 12.19 17.81
CA THR A 162 -5.59 13.09 18.14
C THR A 162 -5.49 14.31 17.23
N LEU A 163 -6.31 14.40 16.17
CA LEU A 163 -6.35 15.60 15.33
C LEU A 163 -6.95 16.79 16.10
N PRO A 164 -6.47 18.03 15.85
CA PRO A 164 -7.01 19.22 16.49
C PRO A 164 -8.52 19.39 16.23
N MET A 165 -9.32 19.48 17.30
CA MET A 165 -10.77 19.70 17.21
C MET A 165 -11.14 21.19 17.40
N PRO A 166 -12.23 21.67 16.78
CA PRO A 166 -12.84 22.97 17.06
C PRO A 166 -13.16 23.16 18.55
N ARG A 167 -12.93 24.37 19.07
CA ARG A 167 -13.13 24.72 20.49
C ARG A 167 -14.58 24.60 20.98
N SER A 168 -15.55 24.60 20.07
CA SER A 168 -16.99 24.52 20.40
C SER A 168 -17.47 23.11 20.79
N GLY A 169 -16.59 22.11 20.83
CA GLY A 169 -16.88 20.77 21.34
C GLY A 169 -17.71 19.87 20.43
N LEU A 170 -18.50 20.44 19.51
CA LEU A 170 -19.21 19.71 18.47
C LEU A 170 -18.47 19.81 17.13
N ALA A 171 -17.97 18.68 16.66
CA ALA A 171 -17.27 18.57 15.38
C ALA A 171 -17.68 17.31 14.62
N THR A 172 -17.73 17.43 13.31
CA THR A 172 -17.98 16.34 12.37
C THR A 172 -16.73 16.17 11.50
N CYS A 173 -16.34 14.92 11.28
CA CYS A 173 -15.23 14.63 10.39
C CYS A 173 -15.65 14.82 8.93
N THR A 174 -14.77 15.45 8.16
CA THR A 174 -14.92 15.65 6.71
C THR A 174 -13.62 15.29 5.99
N ALA A 175 -13.60 15.35 4.66
CA ALA A 175 -12.37 15.20 3.88
C ALA A 175 -11.24 16.16 4.33
N SER A 176 -11.60 17.32 4.88
CA SER A 176 -10.67 18.34 5.35
C SER A 176 -10.20 18.12 6.80
N GLY A 177 -10.76 17.16 7.53
CA GLY A 177 -10.57 16.97 8.96
C GLY A 177 -11.79 17.39 9.78
N TRP A 178 -11.57 17.69 11.07
CA TRP A 178 -12.62 18.14 11.98
C TRP A 178 -13.19 19.51 11.56
N VAL A 179 -14.49 19.55 11.33
CA VAL A 179 -15.24 20.78 11.02
C VAL A 179 -16.31 20.98 12.09
N GLN A 180 -16.56 22.22 12.50
CA GLN A 180 -17.58 22.55 13.48
C GLN A 180 -18.97 22.11 12.99
N ALA A 181 -19.70 21.35 13.81
CA ALA A 181 -21.06 20.93 13.47
C ALA A 181 -22.03 22.13 13.55
N GLY A 182 -22.81 22.37 12.49
CA GLY A 182 -23.86 23.40 12.47
C GLY A 182 -23.58 24.64 11.63
N ARG A 183 -22.95 24.51 10.45
CA ARG A 183 -22.89 25.58 9.45
C ARG A 183 -23.43 25.10 8.11
#